data_AF-A0A4Q4U4B1-F1
#
_entry.id   AF-A0A4Q4U4B1-F1
#
_cell.length_a   1.000
_cell.length_b   1.000
_cell.length_c   1.000
_cell.angle_alpha   90.00
_cell.angle_beta   90.00
_cell.angle_gamma   90.00
#
_symmetry.space_group_name_H-M   'P 1'
#
loop_
_entity.id
_entity.type
_entity.pdbx_description
1 polymer ?
#
loop_
_entity_poly.entity_id
_entity_poly.type
_entity_poly.pdbx_seq_one_letter_code
_entity_poly.pdbx_strand_id
1 'polypeptide(L)'
;MAEPIIINLSDEDGSKRVVDELRTHFSTVRRWEFETLLQEGAYGVVVRIKKKTGLFVGVRRLAVKRALGVDEENQLRNEIKRLKKLRGAEHIVKIVAARDDTNGTGENERNGLERNEGGPETNIARRRKSRLRLRFASLIRLFEKRADNYLVGLNGPVIAMEYLENGTFRRLMARAKRHDIHLPNLVLWSFFLCPRGDVPVLRCKSTYKGIQTMATEILPTEHGHKYPMLDEELRDLLVRCLAIQPDNRPRLQEMLQTIEAAVRTKTAGAFAPYHMREGDAAIKHTLQLLVYDASTTGGIS
;
A
#
# COMPACT_ATOMS: atom_id res chain seq x y z
N MET A 1 -6.90 41.29 -24.38
CA MET A 1 -5.50 40.84 -24.48
C MET A 1 -5.30 39.79 -23.41
N ALA A 2 -5.03 38.54 -23.80
CA ALA A 2 -4.86 37.44 -22.86
C ALA A 2 -3.44 37.47 -22.30
N GLU A 3 -3.31 37.46 -20.97
CA GLU A 3 -2.01 37.34 -20.32
C GLU A 3 -1.39 35.97 -20.62
N PRO A 4 -0.08 35.89 -20.89
CA PRO A 4 0.58 34.62 -21.13
C PRO A 4 0.61 33.80 -19.84
N ILE A 5 0.13 32.56 -19.93
CA ILE A 5 0.32 31.55 -18.89
C ILE A 5 1.83 31.26 -18.83
N ILE A 6 2.49 31.76 -17.78
CA ILE A 6 3.87 31.39 -17.47
C ILE A 6 3.83 29.99 -16.88
N ILE A 7 4.23 29.00 -17.67
CA ILE A 7 4.54 27.66 -17.18
C ILE A 7 5.86 27.79 -16.43
N ASN A 8 5.84 27.55 -15.12
CA ASN A 8 7.04 27.58 -14.28
C ASN A 8 7.94 26.40 -14.67
N LEU A 9 9.01 26.67 -15.42
CA LEU A 9 10.00 25.70 -15.91
C LEU A 9 11.06 25.33 -14.84
N SER A 10 10.87 25.70 -13.57
CA SER A 10 11.86 25.51 -12.50
C SER A 10 11.89 24.10 -11.89
N ASP A 11 10.80 23.32 -12.00
CA ASP A 11 10.68 22.03 -11.31
C ASP A 11 11.35 20.86 -12.05
N GLU A 12 11.56 20.95 -13.37
CA GLU A 12 12.19 19.88 -14.15
C GLU A 12 13.67 19.67 -13.77
N ASP A 13 14.38 20.73 -13.35
CA ASP A 13 15.80 20.67 -13.02
C ASP A 13 16.06 19.98 -11.67
N GLY A 14 15.20 20.22 -10.68
CA GLY A 14 15.28 19.60 -9.35
C GLY A 14 15.11 18.09 -9.40
N SER A 15 14.06 17.62 -10.09
CA SER A 15 13.80 16.19 -10.28
C SER A 15 14.95 15.50 -11.01
N LYS A 16 15.41 16.08 -12.12
CA LYS A 16 16.51 15.51 -12.91
C LYS A 16 17.79 15.39 -12.09
N ARG A 17 18.17 16.45 -11.36
CA ARG A 17 19.34 16.45 -10.47
C ARG A 17 19.26 15.33 -9.44
N VAL A 18 18.11 15.18 -8.79
CA VAL A 18 17.90 14.16 -7.78
C VAL A 18 17.96 12.74 -8.36
N VAL A 19 17.39 12.53 -9.55
CA VAL A 19 17.44 11.25 -10.25
C VAL A 19 18.86 10.90 -10.67
N ASP A 20 19.64 11.88 -11.15
CA ASP A 20 21.03 11.68 -11.54
C ASP A 20 21.93 11.38 -10.33
N GLU A 21 21.68 12.02 -9.18
CA GLU A 21 22.34 11.66 -7.92
C GLU A 21 22.04 10.22 -7.51
N LEU A 22 20.77 9.80 -7.54
CA LEU A 22 20.36 8.44 -7.22
C LEU A 22 20.99 7.42 -8.19
N ARG A 23 21.00 7.74 -9.49
CA ARG A 23 21.63 6.90 -10.52
C ARG A 23 23.12 6.74 -10.28
N THR A 24 23.81 7.85 -10.00
CA THR A 24 25.26 7.86 -9.70
C THR A 24 25.57 7.06 -8.45
N HIS A 25 24.81 7.28 -7.37
CA HIS A 25 24.94 6.53 -6.13
C HIS A 25 24.76 5.02 -6.32
N PHE A 26 23.69 4.59 -6.99
CA PHE A 26 23.44 3.17 -7.22
C PHE A 26 24.35 2.54 -8.30
N SER A 27 25.15 3.34 -9.02
CA SER A 27 26.22 2.79 -9.87
C SER A 27 27.39 2.24 -9.03
N THR A 28 27.72 2.91 -7.92
CA THR A 28 28.88 2.59 -7.06
C THR A 28 28.55 1.56 -5.98
N VAL A 29 27.28 1.48 -5.56
CA VAL A 29 26.84 0.52 -4.55
C VAL A 29 27.04 -0.93 -5.02
N ARG A 30 27.71 -1.75 -4.20
CA ARG A 30 28.13 -3.12 -4.57
C ARG A 30 26.99 -4.09 -4.90
N ARG A 31 25.83 -3.97 -4.25
CA ARG A 31 24.75 -4.99 -4.30
C ARG A 31 23.49 -4.56 -5.04
N TRP A 32 23.38 -3.29 -5.38
CA TRP A 32 22.19 -2.70 -5.97
C TRP A 32 22.59 -1.87 -7.18
N GLU A 33 21.69 -1.78 -8.14
CA GLU A 33 21.83 -0.93 -9.33
C GLU A 33 20.53 -0.20 -9.60
N PHE A 34 20.67 1.01 -10.15
CA PHE A 34 19.55 1.78 -10.66
C PHE A 34 18.93 1.05 -11.85
N GLU A 35 17.60 0.90 -11.85
CA GLU A 35 16.86 0.27 -12.96
C GLU A 35 16.07 1.32 -13.76
N THR A 36 15.19 2.08 -13.11
CA THR A 36 14.36 3.10 -13.80
C THR A 36 13.80 4.14 -12.84
N LEU A 37 13.45 5.32 -13.35
CA LEU A 37 12.49 6.21 -12.68
C LEU A 37 11.09 5.58 -12.72
N LEU A 38 10.37 5.58 -11.60
CA LEU A 38 8.99 5.07 -11.50
C LEU A 38 7.97 6.18 -11.45
N GLN A 39 8.27 7.23 -10.69
CA GLN A 39 7.39 8.36 -10.51
C GLN A 39 8.20 9.62 -10.25
N GLU A 40 7.76 10.69 -10.88
CA GLU A 40 8.13 12.05 -10.58
C GLU A 40 6.88 12.75 -10.06
N GLY A 41 7.01 13.48 -8.96
CA GLY A 41 5.91 14.23 -8.38
C GLY A 41 6.41 15.50 -7.72
N ALA A 42 5.48 16.41 -7.43
CA ALA A 42 5.78 17.72 -6.87
C ALA A 42 6.62 17.67 -5.57
N TYR A 43 6.53 16.56 -4.82
CA TYR A 43 7.18 16.42 -3.51
C TYR A 43 8.42 15.51 -3.51
N GLY A 44 8.75 14.87 -4.65
CA GLY A 44 9.77 13.82 -4.64
C GLY A 44 9.79 12.95 -5.88
N VAL A 45 10.88 12.19 -6.01
CA VAL A 45 11.02 11.15 -7.02
C VAL A 45 10.98 9.77 -6.37
N VAL A 46 10.51 8.80 -7.13
CA VAL A 46 10.56 7.38 -6.79
C VAL A 46 11.27 6.64 -7.90
N VAL A 47 12.37 5.95 -7.56
CA VAL A 47 13.16 5.16 -8.50
C VAL A 47 13.08 3.68 -8.15
N ARG A 48 13.19 2.82 -9.15
CA ARG A 48 13.33 1.37 -8.97
C ARG A 48 14.81 1.01 -8.97
N ILE A 49 15.21 0.26 -7.96
CA ILE A 49 16.53 -0.37 -7.92
C ILE A 49 16.36 -1.89 -7.95
N LYS A 50 17.31 -2.58 -8.59
CA LYS A 50 17.36 -4.05 -8.59
C LYS A 50 18.64 -4.52 -7.92
N LYS A 51 18.56 -5.68 -7.27
CA LYS A 51 19.72 -6.34 -6.70
C LYS A 51 20.58 -6.86 -7.85
N LYS A 52 21.88 -6.50 -7.85
CA LYS A 52 22.84 -7.01 -8.83
C LYS A 52 22.86 -8.55 -8.77
N THR A 53 22.80 -9.18 -9.93
CA THR A 53 22.73 -10.64 -10.06
C THR A 53 23.95 -11.28 -9.40
N GLY A 54 23.72 -12.24 -8.49
CA GLY A 54 24.77 -13.09 -7.91
C GLY A 54 24.39 -14.55 -8.07
N LEU A 55 25.23 -15.49 -7.60
CA LEU A 55 25.04 -16.94 -7.73
C LEU A 55 23.69 -17.51 -7.22
N PHE A 56 22.85 -16.73 -6.53
CA PHE A 56 21.56 -17.17 -6.01
C PHE A 56 20.38 -16.52 -6.76
N VAL A 57 19.48 -17.39 -7.22
CA VAL A 57 18.34 -17.15 -8.09
C VAL A 57 17.31 -16.22 -7.44
N GLY A 58 17.02 -15.09 -8.10
CA GLY A 58 15.92 -14.17 -7.78
C GLY A 58 16.29 -12.70 -7.98
N VAL A 59 15.62 -12.02 -8.91
CA VAL A 59 15.71 -10.56 -9.06
C VAL A 59 14.90 -9.92 -7.94
N ARG A 60 15.57 -9.34 -6.95
CA ARG A 60 14.91 -8.55 -5.89
C ARG A 60 14.89 -7.08 -6.31
N ARG A 61 13.71 -6.48 -6.39
CA ARG A 61 13.52 -5.05 -6.68
C ARG A 61 13.05 -4.29 -5.44
N LEU A 62 13.44 -3.02 -5.33
CA LEU A 62 12.97 -2.07 -4.33
C LEU A 62 12.57 -0.76 -5.00
N ALA A 63 11.64 -0.05 -4.39
CA ALA A 63 11.36 1.35 -4.72
C ALA A 63 12.08 2.25 -3.70
N VAL A 64 12.81 3.25 -4.18
CA VAL A 64 13.50 4.24 -3.36
C VAL A 64 12.85 5.58 -3.61
N LYS A 65 12.34 6.21 -2.55
CA LYS A 65 11.72 7.52 -2.59
C LYS A 65 12.62 8.56 -1.92
N ARG A 66 12.69 9.73 -2.54
CA ARG A 66 13.49 10.87 -2.09
C ARG A 66 12.75 12.18 -2.33
N ALA A 67 12.91 13.14 -1.42
CA ALA A 67 12.40 14.50 -1.57
C ALA A 67 13.21 15.30 -2.62
N LEU A 68 12.58 16.33 -3.22
CA LEU A 68 13.23 17.22 -4.19
C LEU A 68 13.98 18.38 -3.54
N GLY A 69 13.40 18.96 -2.48
CA GLY A 69 13.95 20.10 -1.76
C GLY A 69 13.65 20.04 -0.27
N VAL A 70 14.17 21.04 0.46
CA VAL A 70 14.18 21.11 1.93
C VAL A 70 12.78 21.11 2.53
N ASP A 71 11.82 21.79 1.88
CA ASP A 71 10.43 21.84 2.34
C ASP A 71 9.75 20.46 2.22
N GLU A 72 10.06 19.73 1.15
CA GLU A 72 9.56 18.38 0.90
C GLU A 72 10.19 17.33 1.83
N GLU A 73 11.43 17.56 2.31
CA GLU A 73 12.10 16.63 3.22
C GLU A 73 11.30 16.42 4.50
N ASN A 74 10.74 17.48 5.07
CA ASN A 74 9.94 17.38 6.30
C ASN A 74 8.68 16.52 6.09
N GLN A 75 8.07 16.59 4.90
CA GLN A 75 6.94 15.72 4.55
C GLN A 75 7.39 14.26 4.46
N LEU A 76 8.54 14.00 3.83
CA LEU A 76 9.08 12.65 3.71
C LEU A 76 9.51 12.08 5.08
N ARG A 77 10.09 12.89 5.97
CA ARG A 77 10.38 12.50 7.37
C ARG A 77 9.12 12.07 8.11
N ASN A 78 8.05 12.87 7.97
CA ASN A 78 6.75 12.55 8.56
C ASN A 78 6.14 11.26 8.00
N GLU A 79 6.26 11.04 6.69
CA GLU A 79 5.83 9.81 6.04
C GLU A 79 6.62 8.59 6.56
N ILE A 80 7.96 8.68 6.63
CA ILE A 80 8.82 7.63 7.19
C ILE A 80 8.41 7.30 8.62
N LYS A 81 8.20 8.32 9.46
CA LYS A 81 7.77 8.15 10.85
C LYS A 81 6.42 7.43 10.95
N ARG A 82 5.45 7.78 10.10
CA ARG A 82 4.14 7.12 10.06
C ARG A 82 4.24 5.68 9.58
N LEU A 83 4.95 5.43 8.49
CA LEU A 83 5.14 4.08 7.94
C LEU A 83 5.91 3.16 8.90
N LYS A 84 6.88 3.68 9.68
CA LYS A 84 7.54 2.92 10.74
C LYS A 84 6.55 2.45 11.82
N LYS A 85 5.58 3.28 12.21
CA LYS A 85 4.52 2.91 13.17
C LYS A 85 3.55 1.86 12.61
N LEU A 86 3.35 1.85 11.30
CA LEU A 86 2.45 0.95 10.59
C LEU A 86 3.15 -0.35 10.13
N ARG A 87 4.40 -0.56 10.54
CA ARG A 87 5.22 -1.69 10.11
C ARG A 87 4.58 -3.02 10.53
N GLY A 88 4.36 -3.90 9.54
CA GLY A 88 3.82 -5.24 9.77
C GLY A 88 2.32 -5.38 9.47
N ALA A 89 1.64 -4.29 9.11
CA ALA A 89 0.33 -4.38 8.49
C ALA A 89 0.46 -4.98 7.08
N GLU A 90 -0.32 -6.02 6.78
CA GLU A 90 -0.19 -6.80 5.54
C GLU A 90 -0.51 -6.01 4.27
N HIS A 91 -1.32 -4.95 4.39
CA HIS A 91 -1.73 -4.09 3.27
C HIS A 91 -0.93 -2.79 3.15
N ILE A 92 0.08 -2.60 4.00
CA ILE A 92 0.91 -1.40 4.01
C ILE A 92 2.30 -1.78 3.51
N VAL A 93 2.79 -1.01 2.55
CA VAL A 93 4.09 -1.25 1.92
C VAL A 93 5.19 -1.37 2.99
N LYS A 94 5.97 -2.44 2.90
CA LYS A 94 7.04 -2.71 3.85
C LYS A 94 8.23 -1.79 3.62
N ILE A 95 8.61 -1.03 4.66
CA ILE A 95 9.91 -0.37 4.72
C ILE A 95 11.00 -1.44 4.81
N VAL A 96 11.94 -1.37 3.88
CA VAL A 96 13.16 -2.19 3.87
C VAL A 96 14.32 -1.46 4.53
N ALA A 97 14.48 -0.17 4.25
CA ALA A 97 15.48 0.71 4.87
C ALA A 97 14.99 2.16 4.83
N ALA A 98 15.46 2.99 5.77
CA ALA A 98 15.25 4.44 5.74
C ALA A 98 16.45 5.14 6.38
N ARG A 99 16.86 6.29 5.82
CA ARG A 99 18.01 7.09 6.30
C ARG A 99 17.69 8.57 6.17
N ASP A 100 18.29 9.38 7.02
CA ASP A 100 18.29 10.84 6.97
C ASP A 100 19.68 11.32 7.39
N ASP A 101 20.31 12.18 6.59
CA ASP A 101 21.69 12.64 6.77
C ASP A 101 21.82 13.84 7.72
N THR A 102 20.74 14.60 7.94
CA THR A 102 20.70 15.74 8.88
C THR A 102 20.77 15.32 10.35
N ASN A 103 20.70 14.02 10.66
CA ASN A 103 20.94 13.47 12.00
C ASN A 103 22.44 13.32 12.29
N GLY A 104 23.21 14.36 11.99
CA GLY A 104 24.65 14.45 12.19
C GLY A 104 25.03 14.73 13.64
N THR A 105 24.69 13.82 14.57
CA THR A 105 25.38 13.66 15.86
C THR A 105 25.03 12.28 16.45
N GLY A 106 26.00 11.37 16.46
CA GLY A 106 26.30 10.51 17.61
C GLY A 106 25.28 9.50 18.17
N GLU A 107 23.99 9.53 17.85
CA GLU A 107 23.05 8.50 18.28
C GLU A 107 22.86 7.49 17.17
N ASN A 108 23.74 6.48 17.20
CA ASN A 108 23.26 5.16 16.90
C ASN A 108 21.98 4.96 17.74
N GLU A 109 20.80 4.93 17.13
CA GLU A 109 19.63 4.24 17.70
C GLU A 109 20.00 2.74 17.85
N ARG A 110 20.87 2.46 18.82
CA ARG A 110 21.11 1.16 19.40
C ARG A 110 19.83 0.85 20.17
N ASN A 111 19.00 -0.03 19.60
CA ASN A 111 18.05 -0.87 20.32
C ASN A 111 17.35 -0.23 21.53
N GLY A 112 16.22 0.44 21.31
CA GLY A 112 15.14 0.47 22.28
C GLY A 112 14.40 -0.87 22.31
N LEU A 113 15.08 -1.92 22.79
CA LEU A 113 14.41 -3.07 23.39
C LEU A 113 14.00 -2.62 24.80
N GLU A 114 12.92 -1.86 24.91
CA GLU A 114 12.31 -1.68 26.23
C GLU A 114 11.66 -3.01 26.62
N ARG A 115 12.16 -3.57 27.72
CA ARG A 115 11.45 -4.56 28.51
C ARG A 115 10.14 -3.90 28.94
N ASN A 116 9.02 -4.40 28.43
CA ASN A 116 7.72 -4.16 29.06
C ASN A 116 7.71 -4.93 30.39
N GLU A 117 8.22 -4.30 31.46
CA GLU A 117 7.79 -4.61 32.81
C GLU A 117 6.47 -3.89 33.09
N GLY A 118 5.41 -4.70 33.23
CA GLY A 118 4.17 -4.48 33.98
C GLY A 118 3.53 -3.09 34.08
N GLY A 119 2.43 -2.90 33.36
CA GLY A 119 1.37 -1.92 33.66
C GLY A 119 0.18 -2.07 32.70
N PRO A 120 -1.09 -1.97 33.12
CA PRO A 120 -2.15 -2.85 32.62
C PRO A 120 -2.82 -2.32 31.35
N GLU A 121 -2.34 -2.76 30.19
CA GLU A 121 -3.10 -2.66 28.94
C GLU A 121 -3.80 -3.97 28.59
N THR A 122 -5.10 -3.83 28.41
CA THR A 122 -6.16 -4.82 28.16
C THR A 122 -5.84 -5.91 27.12
N ASN A 123 -5.31 -7.04 27.60
CA ASN A 123 -5.66 -8.45 27.36
C ASN A 123 -6.44 -8.97 26.11
N ILE A 124 -6.53 -8.29 24.96
CA ILE A 124 -7.34 -8.82 23.82
C ILE A 124 -6.51 -9.32 22.62
N ALA A 125 -5.23 -8.99 22.48
CA ALA A 125 -4.47 -9.36 21.26
C ALA A 125 -3.37 -10.42 21.44
N ARG A 126 -3.48 -11.33 22.44
CA ARG A 126 -2.45 -12.36 22.69
C ARG A 126 -2.99 -13.79 22.67
N ARG A 127 -3.16 -14.37 21.47
CA ARG A 127 -3.07 -15.82 21.13
C ARG A 127 -3.67 -15.99 19.71
N ARG A 128 -3.07 -16.62 18.69
CA ARG A 128 -2.07 -17.70 18.59
C ARG A 128 -1.19 -17.44 17.35
N LYS A 129 0.13 -17.24 17.52
CA LYS A 129 1.11 -17.28 16.40
C LYS A 129 1.84 -18.62 16.46
N SER A 130 1.82 -19.37 15.36
CA SER A 130 2.32 -20.75 15.28
C SER A 130 3.84 -20.84 15.53
N ARG A 131 4.27 -21.97 16.12
CA ARG A 131 5.65 -22.31 16.51
C ARG A 131 6.67 -22.28 15.35
N LEU A 132 6.23 -22.18 14.10
CA LEU A 132 7.11 -22.13 12.92
C LEU A 132 7.88 -20.81 12.79
N ARG A 133 7.38 -19.70 13.34
CA ARG A 133 8.02 -18.36 13.25
C ARG A 133 9.23 -18.16 14.17
N LEU A 134 9.40 -18.98 15.20
CA LEU A 134 10.46 -18.78 16.22
C LEU A 134 11.86 -19.10 15.70
N ARG A 135 12.01 -20.03 14.73
CA ARG A 135 13.32 -20.33 14.11
C ARG A 135 13.73 -19.33 13.02
N PHE A 136 12.77 -18.69 12.35
CA PHE A 136 13.05 -17.68 11.31
C PHE A 136 13.33 -16.27 11.87
N ALA A 137 12.84 -15.94 13.06
CA ALA A 137 13.05 -14.64 13.69
C ALA A 137 14.52 -14.35 14.08
N SER A 138 15.31 -15.41 14.35
CA SER A 138 16.75 -15.30 14.62
C SER A 138 17.55 -15.01 13.34
N LEU A 139 17.21 -15.68 12.22
CA LEU A 139 17.84 -15.45 10.93
C LEU A 139 17.54 -14.04 10.37
N ILE A 140 16.31 -13.55 10.52
CA ILE A 140 15.90 -12.23 10.02
C ILE A 140 16.66 -11.10 10.73
N ARG A 141 16.93 -11.22 12.04
CA ARG A 141 17.74 -10.23 12.79
C ARG A 141 19.18 -10.13 12.29
N LEU A 142 19.74 -11.23 11.76
CA LEU A 142 21.08 -11.22 11.17
C LEU A 142 21.10 -10.58 9.77
N PHE A 143 19.98 -10.61 9.05
CA PHE A 143 19.83 -9.99 7.72
C PHE A 143 19.50 -8.48 7.78
N GLU A 144 18.80 -8.00 8.80
CA GLU A 144 18.48 -6.58 8.97
C GLU A 144 19.72 -5.73 9.27
N LYS A 145 20.69 -6.23 10.06
CA LYS A 145 21.93 -5.51 10.40
C LYS A 145 22.85 -5.15 9.23
N ARG A 146 22.61 -5.66 8.02
CA ARG A 146 23.39 -5.38 6.80
C ARG A 146 22.60 -4.64 5.71
N ALA A 147 21.33 -4.33 5.95
CA ALA A 147 20.44 -3.79 4.93
C ALA A 147 20.64 -2.29 4.69
N ASP A 148 21.00 -1.49 5.69
CA ASP A 148 20.95 -0.01 5.55
C ASP A 148 22.19 0.61 4.86
N ASN A 149 23.26 -0.17 4.63
CA ASN A 149 24.52 0.35 4.08
C ASN A 149 24.38 0.92 2.66
N TYR A 150 23.36 0.52 1.89
CA TYR A 150 23.23 0.96 0.50
C TYR A 150 22.58 2.34 0.35
N LEU A 151 22.02 2.92 1.42
CA LEU A 151 21.52 4.30 1.42
C LEU A 151 22.54 5.30 1.97
N VAL A 152 23.69 4.81 2.47
CA VAL A 152 24.76 5.66 3.03
C VAL A 152 25.34 6.56 1.94
N GLY A 153 25.39 7.87 2.18
CA GLY A 153 25.99 8.84 1.25
C GLY A 153 24.97 9.59 0.38
N LEU A 154 23.67 9.26 0.49
CA LEU A 154 22.61 10.06 -0.10
C LEU A 154 22.23 11.22 0.84
N ASN A 155 21.97 12.39 0.27
CA ASN A 155 21.54 13.56 1.03
C ASN A 155 20.02 13.58 1.27
N GLY A 156 19.62 14.12 2.41
CA GLY A 156 18.24 14.23 2.87
C GLY A 156 17.61 12.91 3.34
N PRO A 157 16.31 12.93 3.67
CA PRO A 157 15.56 11.74 4.01
C PRO A 157 15.34 10.87 2.77
N VAL A 158 15.67 9.59 2.90
CA VAL A 158 15.52 8.57 1.86
C VAL A 158 14.87 7.34 2.46
N ILE A 159 13.91 6.76 1.74
CA ILE A 159 13.25 5.52 2.13
C ILE A 159 13.32 4.51 0.99
N ALA A 160 13.72 3.29 1.32
CA ALA A 160 13.63 2.14 0.44
C ALA A 160 12.54 1.19 0.94
N MET A 161 11.65 0.82 0.04
CA MET A 161 10.49 -0.02 0.31
C MET A 161 10.40 -1.17 -0.70
N GLU A 162 9.61 -2.19 -0.37
CA GLU A 162 9.36 -3.27 -1.31
C GLU A 162 8.75 -2.75 -2.61
N TYR A 163 9.17 -3.34 -3.73
CA TYR A 163 8.61 -3.01 -5.03
C TYR A 163 7.44 -3.96 -5.34
N LEU A 164 6.29 -3.39 -5.66
CA LEU A 164 5.10 -4.14 -6.07
C LEU A 164 5.13 -4.37 -7.60
N GLU A 165 5.64 -5.53 -8.03
CA GLU A 165 5.92 -5.81 -9.45
C GLU A 165 4.70 -5.67 -10.36
N ASN A 166 3.52 -6.02 -9.85
CA ASN A 166 2.27 -6.03 -10.63
C ASN A 166 1.47 -4.73 -10.51
N GLY A 167 2.08 -3.70 -9.92
CA GLY A 167 1.62 -2.32 -9.94
C GLY A 167 0.57 -1.98 -8.87
N THR A 168 -0.10 -0.86 -9.09
CA THR A 168 -1.04 -0.24 -8.13
C THR A 168 -2.44 -0.85 -8.20
N PHE A 169 -3.26 -0.60 -7.17
CA PHE A 169 -4.68 -0.99 -7.18
C PHE A 169 -5.46 -0.37 -8.36
N ARG A 170 -5.01 0.77 -8.93
CA ARG A 170 -5.59 1.34 -10.17
C ARG A 170 -5.31 0.45 -11.38
N ARG A 171 -4.09 -0.09 -11.51
CA ARG A 171 -3.75 -1.05 -12.56
C ARG A 171 -4.50 -2.37 -12.38
N LEU A 172 -4.69 -2.81 -11.14
CA LEU A 172 -5.55 -3.97 -10.84
C LEU A 172 -6.97 -3.74 -11.35
N MET A 173 -7.59 -2.60 -11.02
CA MET A 173 -8.94 -2.26 -11.51
C MET A 173 -9.01 -2.15 -13.03
N ALA A 174 -8.00 -1.57 -13.67
CA ALA A 174 -7.94 -1.48 -15.13
C ALA A 174 -7.85 -2.87 -15.79
N ARG A 175 -7.09 -3.80 -15.20
CA ARG A 175 -7.04 -5.21 -15.64
C ARG A 175 -8.38 -5.90 -15.44
N ALA A 176 -8.99 -5.76 -14.26
CA ALA A 176 -10.30 -6.32 -13.97
C ALA A 176 -11.34 -5.88 -15.01
N LYS A 177 -11.38 -4.57 -15.32
CA LYS A 177 -12.26 -4.01 -16.36
C LYS A 177 -11.94 -4.57 -17.76
N ARG A 178 -10.67 -4.70 -18.14
CA ARG A 178 -10.27 -5.25 -19.45
C ARG A 178 -10.69 -6.70 -19.64
N HIS A 179 -10.67 -7.50 -18.58
CA HIS A 179 -11.07 -8.91 -18.61
C HIS A 179 -12.56 -9.13 -18.27
N ASP A 180 -13.34 -8.06 -18.08
CA ASP A 180 -14.72 -8.12 -17.59
C ASP A 180 -14.88 -8.93 -16.28
N ILE A 181 -13.86 -8.87 -15.43
CA ILE A 181 -13.83 -9.57 -14.15
C ILE A 181 -14.33 -8.64 -13.06
N HIS A 182 -15.39 -9.08 -12.41
CA HIS A 182 -15.81 -8.52 -11.13
C HIS A 182 -15.00 -9.22 -10.02
N LEU A 183 -14.46 -8.44 -9.08
CA LEU A 183 -13.69 -8.99 -7.98
C LEU A 183 -14.61 -9.82 -7.05
N PRO A 184 -14.17 -11.01 -6.58
CA PRO A 184 -14.89 -11.77 -5.56
C PRO A 184 -15.05 -10.97 -4.26
N ASN A 185 -16.18 -11.11 -3.58
CA ASN A 185 -16.46 -10.45 -2.31
C ASN A 185 -15.46 -10.82 -1.23
N LEU A 186 -14.99 -12.08 -1.18
CA LEU A 186 -13.93 -12.47 -0.22
C LEU A 186 -12.62 -11.70 -0.45
N VAL A 187 -12.31 -11.38 -1.71
CA VAL A 187 -11.17 -10.51 -2.05
C VAL A 187 -11.46 -9.06 -1.67
N LEU A 188 -12.67 -8.57 -1.92
CA LEU A 188 -13.07 -7.21 -1.55
C LEU A 188 -13.02 -6.97 -0.04
N TRP A 189 -13.56 -7.89 0.77
CA TRP A 189 -13.48 -7.87 2.23
C TRP A 189 -12.03 -7.74 2.71
N SER A 190 -11.08 -8.34 1.98
CA SER A 190 -9.65 -8.29 2.30
C SER A 190 -8.95 -6.99 1.87
N PHE A 191 -9.56 -6.11 1.06
CA PHE A 191 -8.94 -4.86 0.59
C PHE A 191 -9.30 -3.62 1.42
N PHE A 192 -10.43 -3.61 2.13
CA PHE A 192 -11.05 -2.37 2.62
C PHE A 192 -10.44 -1.73 3.87
N LEU A 193 -9.19 -2.07 4.21
CA LEU A 193 -8.41 -1.34 5.24
C LEU A 193 -7.69 -0.09 4.70
N CYS A 194 -7.87 0.26 3.41
CA CYS A 194 -7.21 1.41 2.79
C CYS A 194 -8.25 2.37 2.17
N PRO A 195 -8.67 3.44 2.87
CA PRO A 195 -9.49 4.48 2.24
C PRO A 195 -8.64 5.23 1.21
N ARG A 196 -9.09 5.26 -0.05
CA ARG A 196 -8.54 6.15 -1.08
C ARG A 196 -9.18 7.53 -0.97
N GLY A 197 -8.37 8.59 -1.00
CA GLY A 197 -8.83 9.97 -1.10
C GLY A 197 -9.23 10.42 -2.52
N ASP A 198 -8.83 9.68 -3.56
CA ASP A 198 -8.82 10.21 -4.95
C ASP A 198 -9.80 9.55 -5.91
N VAL A 199 -10.85 8.87 -5.44
CA VAL A 199 -11.97 8.58 -6.35
C VAL A 199 -12.78 9.87 -6.42
N PRO A 200 -13.02 10.47 -7.62
CA PRO A 200 -14.07 11.45 -7.77
C PRO A 200 -15.39 10.73 -7.50
N VAL A 201 -15.73 10.57 -6.22
CA VAL A 201 -17.05 10.19 -5.78
C VAL A 201 -17.90 11.34 -6.29
N LEU A 202 -18.74 11.08 -7.29
CA LEU A 202 -19.83 11.98 -7.65
C LEU A 202 -20.40 12.47 -6.32
N ARG A 203 -20.34 13.79 -6.07
CA ARG A 203 -20.76 14.39 -4.79
C ARG A 203 -22.28 14.38 -4.65
N CYS A 204 -22.91 13.29 -5.06
CA CYS A 204 -24.30 12.99 -4.82
C CYS A 204 -24.38 12.36 -3.43
N LYS A 205 -25.29 12.89 -2.62
CA LYS A 205 -25.66 12.29 -1.35
C LYS A 205 -26.95 11.51 -1.55
N SER A 206 -27.05 10.37 -0.89
CA SER A 206 -28.25 9.54 -0.90
C SER A 206 -28.56 9.05 0.50
N THR A 207 -29.83 8.71 0.73
CA THR A 207 -30.27 8.09 1.97
C THR A 207 -30.44 6.60 1.75
N TYR A 208 -29.78 5.79 2.57
CA TYR A 208 -29.89 4.33 2.53
C TYR A 208 -30.04 3.79 3.95
N LYS A 209 -31.10 3.00 4.19
CA LYS A 209 -31.46 2.47 5.53
C LYS A 209 -31.43 3.56 6.62
N GLY A 210 -31.91 4.77 6.30
CA GLY A 210 -31.93 5.92 7.22
C GLY A 210 -30.61 6.70 7.34
N ILE A 211 -29.52 6.25 6.70
CA ILE A 211 -28.19 6.89 6.76
C ILE A 211 -27.97 7.75 5.52
N GLN A 212 -27.66 9.04 5.71
CA GLN A 212 -27.15 9.88 4.62
C GLN A 212 -25.67 9.54 4.35
N THR A 213 -25.36 9.17 3.11
CA THR A 213 -24.05 8.65 2.72
C THR A 213 -23.60 9.19 1.35
N MET A 214 -22.28 9.21 1.15
CA MET A 214 -21.65 9.48 -0.14
C MET A 214 -21.48 8.22 -1.00
N ALA A 215 -21.92 7.05 -0.51
CA ALA A 215 -21.82 5.78 -1.21
C ALA A 215 -22.88 5.60 -2.33
N THR A 216 -23.41 6.68 -2.91
CA THR A 216 -24.53 6.67 -3.87
C THR A 216 -24.34 5.67 -5.00
N GLU A 217 -23.13 5.58 -5.54
CA GLU A 217 -22.82 4.69 -6.66
C GLU A 217 -23.09 3.21 -6.39
N ILE A 218 -22.97 2.74 -5.13
CA ILE A 218 -23.10 1.32 -4.79
C ILE A 218 -24.49 0.94 -4.25
N LEU A 219 -25.38 1.92 -4.12
CA LEU A 219 -26.72 1.72 -3.60
C LEU A 219 -27.63 1.03 -4.63
N PRO A 220 -28.65 0.28 -4.18
CA PRO A 220 -29.74 -0.16 -5.04
C PRO A 220 -30.49 1.05 -5.59
N THR A 221 -30.96 0.97 -6.83
CA THR A 221 -31.83 1.96 -7.47
C THR A 221 -33.22 1.37 -7.72
N GLU A 222 -34.18 2.17 -8.18
CA GLU A 222 -35.53 1.72 -8.54
C GLU A 222 -35.52 0.64 -9.64
N HIS A 223 -34.47 0.59 -10.45
CA HIS A 223 -34.26 -0.43 -11.49
C HIS A 223 -33.47 -1.65 -10.99
N GLY A 224 -33.27 -1.79 -9.68
CA GLY A 224 -32.54 -2.88 -9.05
C GLY A 224 -31.12 -2.51 -8.60
N HIS A 225 -30.30 -3.51 -8.33
CA HIS A 225 -28.94 -3.29 -7.84
C HIS A 225 -27.99 -3.03 -9.01
N LYS A 226 -27.36 -1.85 -9.05
CA LYS A 226 -26.27 -1.56 -10.02
C LYS A 226 -25.11 -2.56 -9.89
N TYR A 227 -24.83 -2.99 -8.66
CA TYR A 227 -23.88 -4.07 -8.36
C TYR A 227 -24.62 -5.19 -7.63
N PRO A 228 -25.35 -6.07 -8.34
CA PRO A 228 -26.17 -7.12 -7.72
C PRO A 228 -25.32 -8.21 -7.05
N MET A 229 -24.03 -8.28 -7.41
CA MET A 229 -23.08 -9.26 -6.88
C MET A 229 -22.31 -8.75 -5.66
N LEU A 230 -22.46 -7.48 -5.30
CA LEU A 230 -21.83 -6.92 -4.11
C LEU A 230 -22.56 -7.42 -2.87
N ASP A 231 -21.82 -8.08 -1.98
CA ASP A 231 -22.27 -8.56 -0.68
C ASP A 231 -22.97 -7.45 0.10
N GLU A 232 -24.15 -7.75 0.65
CA GLU A 232 -25.00 -6.74 1.28
C GLU A 232 -24.37 -6.18 2.55
N GLU A 233 -23.77 -7.04 3.38
CA GLU A 233 -23.08 -6.59 4.60
C GLU A 233 -21.86 -5.71 4.27
N LEU A 234 -21.14 -6.03 3.18
CA LEU A 234 -20.04 -5.18 2.71
C LEU A 234 -20.57 -3.83 2.24
N ARG A 235 -21.68 -3.81 1.50
CA ARG A 235 -22.35 -2.58 1.08
C ARG A 235 -22.75 -1.74 2.30
N ASP A 236 -23.38 -2.36 3.30
CA ASP A 236 -23.82 -1.70 4.53
C ASP A 236 -22.62 -1.10 5.30
N LEU A 237 -21.51 -1.84 5.41
CA LEU A 237 -20.29 -1.34 6.03
C LEU A 237 -19.73 -0.12 5.27
N LEU A 238 -19.65 -0.18 3.94
CA LEU A 238 -19.16 0.92 3.10
C LEU A 238 -20.06 2.16 3.21
N VAL A 239 -21.38 1.97 3.25
CA VAL A 239 -22.34 3.06 3.46
C VAL A 239 -22.07 3.77 4.78
N ARG A 240 -21.86 3.02 5.87
CA ARG A 240 -21.54 3.58 7.19
C ARG A 240 -20.18 4.28 7.20
N CYS A 241 -19.16 3.67 6.59
CA CYS A 241 -17.83 4.29 6.45
C CYS A 241 -17.88 5.64 5.70
N LEU A 242 -18.78 5.77 4.72
CA LEU A 242 -18.99 6.98 3.91
C LEU A 242 -20.17 7.84 4.39
N ALA A 243 -20.67 7.62 5.61
CA ALA A 243 -21.76 8.39 6.16
C ALA A 243 -21.38 9.87 6.32
N ILE A 244 -22.32 10.78 6.03
CA ILE A 244 -22.12 12.22 6.16
C ILE A 244 -21.96 12.58 7.64
N GLN A 245 -22.85 12.09 8.48
CA GLN A 245 -22.78 12.27 9.94
C GLN A 245 -21.68 11.37 10.53
N PRO A 246 -20.69 11.94 11.25
CA PRO A 246 -19.60 11.16 11.84
C PRO A 246 -20.07 10.05 12.79
N ASP A 247 -21.17 10.27 13.52
CA ASP A 247 -21.69 9.30 14.50
C ASP A 247 -22.22 8.01 13.87
N ASN A 248 -22.57 8.05 12.58
CA ASN A 248 -22.98 6.87 11.83
C ASN A 248 -21.79 6.05 11.30
N ARG A 249 -20.57 6.61 11.35
CA ARG A 249 -19.35 5.93 10.90
C ARG A 249 -18.89 4.94 11.97
N PRO A 250 -18.50 3.72 11.59
CA PRO A 250 -18.01 2.74 12.55
C PRO A 250 -16.71 3.24 13.16
N ARG A 251 -16.48 2.94 14.44
CA ARG A 251 -15.16 3.14 15.04
C ARG A 251 -14.16 2.22 14.35
N LEU A 252 -12.88 2.60 14.34
CA LEU A 252 -11.83 1.79 13.73
C LEU A 252 -11.83 0.34 14.25
N GLN A 253 -12.01 0.16 15.56
CA GLN A 253 -12.10 -1.17 16.17
C GLN A 253 -13.31 -1.98 15.66
N GLU A 254 -14.48 -1.36 15.56
CA GLU A 254 -15.69 -2.01 15.04
C GLU A 254 -15.53 -2.39 13.56
N MET A 255 -14.96 -1.50 12.77
CA MET A 255 -14.67 -1.75 11.35
C MET A 255 -13.71 -2.94 11.18
N LEU A 256 -12.62 -2.96 11.95
CA LEU A 256 -11.65 -4.06 11.94
C LEU A 256 -12.29 -5.38 12.35
N GLN A 257 -13.06 -5.40 13.43
CA GLN A 257 -13.75 -6.59 13.92
C GLN A 257 -14.75 -7.13 12.89
N THR A 258 -15.51 -6.25 12.23
CA THR A 258 -16.45 -6.62 11.18
C THR A 258 -15.73 -7.28 10.00
N ILE A 259 -14.63 -6.68 9.53
CA ILE A 259 -13.83 -7.21 8.42
C ILE A 259 -13.19 -8.54 8.81
N GLU A 260 -12.56 -8.64 9.97
CA GLU A 260 -11.92 -9.88 10.45
C GLU A 260 -12.93 -11.00 10.63
N ALA A 261 -14.13 -10.70 11.13
CA ALA A 261 -15.20 -11.66 11.25
C ALA A 261 -15.62 -12.16 9.86
N ALA A 262 -15.90 -11.24 8.92
CA ALA A 262 -16.31 -11.59 7.57
C ALA A 262 -15.26 -12.45 6.85
N VAL A 263 -13.98 -12.07 6.90
CA VAL A 263 -12.88 -12.84 6.28
C VAL A 263 -12.73 -14.23 6.90
N ARG A 264 -13.00 -14.38 8.21
CA ARG A 264 -12.86 -15.66 8.91
C ARG A 264 -14.05 -16.60 8.72
N THR A 265 -15.27 -16.07 8.60
CA THR A 265 -16.50 -16.88 8.67
C THR A 265 -17.20 -17.01 7.32
N LYS A 266 -17.09 -16.02 6.42
CA LYS A 266 -17.74 -16.11 5.12
C LYS A 266 -17.03 -17.15 4.26
N THR A 267 -17.82 -18.04 3.70
CA THR A 267 -17.40 -19.04 2.72
C THR A 267 -18.12 -18.78 1.41
N ALA A 268 -17.74 -19.45 0.34
CA ALA A 268 -18.37 -19.27 -0.98
C ALA A 268 -19.91 -19.34 -0.94
N GLY A 269 -20.47 -20.25 -0.13
CA GLY A 269 -21.91 -20.43 0.01
C GLY A 269 -22.65 -19.20 0.56
N ALA A 270 -21.98 -18.33 1.31
CA ALA A 270 -22.58 -17.09 1.83
C ALA A 270 -22.95 -16.09 0.72
N PHE A 271 -22.44 -16.28 -0.49
CA PHE A 271 -22.62 -15.36 -1.63
C PHE A 271 -23.50 -15.97 -2.73
N ALA A 272 -24.39 -16.91 -2.39
CA ALA A 272 -25.39 -17.42 -3.33
C ALA A 272 -26.25 -16.26 -3.91
N PRO A 273 -26.62 -16.29 -5.20
CA PRO A 273 -26.38 -17.38 -6.17
C PRO A 273 -24.97 -17.37 -6.79
N TYR A 274 -24.15 -16.36 -6.54
CA TYR A 274 -22.86 -16.12 -7.18
C TYR A 274 -21.65 -16.86 -6.57
N HIS A 275 -21.91 -17.76 -5.62
CA HIS A 275 -20.93 -18.55 -4.88
C HIS A 275 -19.82 -19.21 -5.72
N MET A 276 -20.09 -19.59 -6.98
CA MET A 276 -19.10 -20.19 -7.89
C MET A 276 -17.84 -19.33 -8.09
N ARG A 277 -17.95 -18.00 -7.93
CA ARG A 277 -16.82 -17.07 -8.06
C ARG A 277 -16.02 -16.87 -6.78
N GLU A 278 -16.56 -17.34 -5.65
CA GLU A 278 -16.01 -17.14 -4.31
C GLU A 278 -15.28 -18.39 -3.80
N GLY A 279 -15.25 -19.47 -4.59
CA GLY A 279 -14.46 -20.66 -4.27
C GLY A 279 -12.96 -20.43 -4.43
N ASP A 280 -12.14 -21.13 -3.64
CA ASP A 280 -10.67 -20.99 -3.63
C ASP A 280 -10.04 -21.09 -5.03
N ALA A 281 -10.54 -22.01 -5.87
CA ALA A 281 -10.05 -22.19 -7.23
C ALA A 281 -10.35 -20.97 -8.12
N ALA A 282 -11.56 -20.41 -8.02
CA ALA A 282 -11.98 -19.23 -8.77
C ALA A 282 -11.22 -17.97 -8.31
N ILE A 283 -11.04 -17.81 -6.99
CA ILE A 283 -10.27 -16.71 -6.42
C ILE A 283 -8.81 -16.83 -6.85
N LYS A 284 -8.20 -18.03 -6.73
CA LYS A 284 -6.82 -18.27 -7.16
C LYS A 284 -6.63 -17.95 -8.64
N HIS A 285 -7.54 -18.41 -9.50
CA HIS A 285 -7.50 -18.09 -10.93
C HIS A 285 -7.62 -16.58 -11.19
N THR A 286 -8.53 -15.90 -10.49
CA THR A 286 -8.69 -14.44 -10.59
C THR A 286 -7.43 -13.69 -10.18
N LEU A 287 -6.82 -14.06 -9.06
CA LEU A 287 -5.57 -13.44 -8.59
C LEU A 287 -4.38 -13.82 -9.49
N GLN A 288 -4.35 -15.04 -10.02
CA GLN A 288 -3.34 -15.46 -10.99
C GLN A 288 -3.38 -14.53 -12.20
N LEU A 289 -4.55 -14.36 -12.82
CA LEU A 289 -4.71 -13.53 -14.01
C LEU A 289 -4.48 -12.04 -13.73
N LEU A 290 -5.07 -11.50 -12.64
CA LEU A 290 -5.07 -10.06 -12.38
C LEU A 290 -3.83 -9.57 -11.64
N VAL A 291 -3.12 -10.44 -10.91
CA VAL A 291 -1.94 -10.08 -10.13
C VAL A 291 -0.72 -10.78 -10.69
N TYR A 292 -0.65 -12.10 -10.65
CA TYR A 292 0.61 -12.82 -10.88
C TYR A 292 1.03 -12.86 -12.37
N ASP A 293 0.07 -12.94 -13.29
CA ASP A 293 0.27 -12.97 -14.76
C ASP A 293 0.04 -11.60 -15.40
N ALA A 294 0.04 -10.54 -14.59
CA ALA A 294 -0.22 -9.18 -15.04
C ALA A 294 0.86 -8.66 -16.01
N SER A 295 2.06 -9.23 -15.99
CA SER A 295 3.19 -8.88 -16.85
C SER A 295 3.22 -9.69 -18.16
N THR A 296 2.69 -10.91 -18.15
CA THR A 296 2.61 -11.78 -19.34
C THR A 296 1.46 -11.42 -20.28
N THR A 297 0.43 -10.73 -19.77
CA THR A 297 -0.73 -10.26 -20.55
C THR A 297 -0.56 -8.85 -21.14
N GLY A 298 0.62 -8.24 -20.96
CA GLY A 298 0.98 -6.88 -21.40
C GLY A 298 1.95 -6.83 -22.57
N GLY A 299 2.05 -7.88 -23.37
CA GLY A 299 2.83 -7.86 -24.60
C GLY A 299 2.09 -7.15 -25.73
N ILE A 300 2.00 -5.82 -25.69
CA ILE A 300 2.12 -4.91 -26.85
C ILE A 300 2.67 -3.58 -26.31
N SER A 301 3.84 -3.22 -26.85
CA SER A 301 4.65 -1.99 -26.79
C SER A 301 4.14 -0.77 -26.03
#